data_AF-A0A6G2VEJ4-F1
#
_entry.id   AF-A0A6G2VEJ4-F1
#
_cell.length_a   1.000
_cell.length_b   1.000
_cell.length_c   1.000
_cell.angle_alpha   90.00
_cell.angle_beta   90.00
_cell.angle_gamma   90.00
#
_symmetry.space_group_name_H-M   'P 1'
#
loop_
_entity.id
_entity.type
_entity.pdbx_description
1 polymer ?
#
loop_
_entity_poly.entity_id
_entity_poly.type
_entity_poly.pdbx_seq_one_letter_code
_entity_poly.pdbx_strand_id
1 'polypeptide(L)'
;MATISSSPVVAGRARRRVTTGCLLLLMVPAALLAYFWYAAWHADRVNEQREEAAVASVRAQARRASDDTARALSATHSTAPDALVGVIWRHTHAPVIAYDPEHGTYTATAPFSSDHDEKGVLLAAGPVRTERCFTLTFARKAAATTWTAERAERDDSACRSGRVIGFDVTLARKRLATMADRVTPAEATRVLDPAHRQRPYSVRKAERSGDADVITVLVRESVDGAAVQQCYAFTRDRGAAAAPVTAVPVATC
;
A
#
# COMPACT_ATOMS: atom_id res chain seq x y z
N MET A 1 -95.70 -7.02 -22.22
CA MET A 1 -94.48 -6.23 -22.49
C MET A 1 -93.45 -6.58 -21.44
N ALA A 2 -92.33 -7.18 -21.84
CA ALA A 2 -91.26 -7.57 -20.93
C ALA A 2 -90.28 -6.39 -20.77
N THR A 3 -90.12 -5.89 -19.54
CA THR A 3 -89.07 -4.94 -19.18
C THR A 3 -87.92 -5.70 -18.53
N ILE A 4 -86.85 -5.92 -19.29
CA ILE A 4 -85.54 -6.29 -18.77
C ILE A 4 -84.94 -5.03 -18.16
N SER A 5 -84.85 -4.96 -16.83
CA SER A 5 -84.06 -3.92 -16.15
C SER A 5 -82.79 -4.52 -15.57
N SER A 6 -81.69 -3.93 -16.02
CA SER A 6 -80.29 -4.32 -15.91
C SER A 6 -79.79 -4.50 -14.47
N SER A 7 -79.00 -5.56 -14.28
CA SER A 7 -78.37 -5.96 -13.02
C SER A 7 -77.38 -4.93 -12.45
N PRO A 8 -77.40 -4.65 -11.11
CA PRO A 8 -76.40 -3.83 -10.42
C PRO A 8 -75.06 -4.54 -10.16
N VAL A 9 -74.89 -5.78 -10.65
CA VAL A 9 -73.77 -6.68 -10.31
C VAL A 9 -72.45 -6.28 -10.98
N VAL A 10 -72.49 -5.53 -12.08
CA VAL A 10 -71.29 -5.16 -12.85
C VAL A 10 -70.45 -4.07 -12.16
N ALA A 11 -71.08 -3.16 -11.41
CA ALA A 11 -70.38 -2.07 -10.72
C ALA A 11 -69.51 -2.56 -9.54
N GLY A 12 -69.93 -3.62 -8.84
CA GLY A 12 -69.19 -4.17 -7.69
C GLY A 12 -67.87 -4.88 -8.06
N ARG A 13 -67.81 -5.55 -9.22
CA ARG A 13 -66.58 -6.19 -9.72
C ARG A 13 -65.58 -5.18 -10.27
N ALA A 14 -66.05 -4.14 -10.98
CA ALA A 14 -65.19 -3.07 -11.47
C ALA A 14 -64.56 -2.27 -10.31
N ARG A 15 -65.35 -1.94 -9.28
CA ARG A 15 -64.88 -1.20 -8.10
C ARG A 15 -63.86 -2.00 -7.28
N ARG A 16 -64.03 -3.32 -7.15
CA ARG A 16 -63.03 -4.22 -6.53
C ARG A 16 -61.72 -4.28 -7.33
N ARG A 17 -61.77 -4.40 -8.66
CA ARG A 17 -60.55 -4.45 -9.49
C ARG A 17 -59.76 -3.13 -9.43
N VAL A 18 -60.45 -1.99 -9.43
CA VAL A 18 -59.81 -0.67 -9.29
C VAL A 18 -59.18 -0.48 -7.91
N THR A 19 -59.84 -0.93 -6.83
CA THR A 19 -59.25 -0.88 -5.48
C THR A 19 -58.08 -1.85 -5.33
N THR A 20 -58.16 -3.07 -5.85
CA THR A 20 -57.03 -4.02 -5.84
C THR A 20 -55.86 -3.53 -6.68
N GLY A 21 -56.11 -2.94 -7.86
CA GLY A 21 -55.08 -2.35 -8.71
C GLY A 21 -54.41 -1.12 -8.06
N CYS A 22 -55.19 -0.24 -7.43
CA CYS A 22 -54.67 0.91 -6.71
C CYS A 22 -53.85 0.50 -5.48
N LEU A 23 -54.28 -0.55 -4.76
CA LEU A 23 -53.55 -1.09 -3.62
C LEU A 23 -52.22 -1.72 -4.05
N LEU A 24 -52.18 -2.47 -5.16
CA LEU A 24 -50.94 -2.99 -5.72
C LEU A 24 -49.99 -1.87 -6.18
N LEU A 25 -50.52 -0.82 -6.82
CA LEU A 25 -49.75 0.35 -7.24
C LEU A 25 -49.11 1.12 -6.08
N LEU A 26 -49.64 1.01 -4.85
CA LEU A 26 -49.07 1.63 -3.66
C LEU A 26 -48.14 0.66 -2.91
N MET A 27 -48.55 -0.60 -2.79
CA MET A 27 -47.81 -1.61 -2.03
C MET A 27 -46.49 -1.98 -2.70
N VAL A 28 -46.44 -2.07 -4.03
CA VAL A 28 -45.20 -2.42 -4.75
C VAL A 28 -44.12 -1.35 -4.58
N PRO A 29 -44.38 -0.05 -4.83
CA PRO A 29 -43.38 0.99 -4.55
C PRO A 29 -42.98 1.08 -3.08
N ALA A 30 -43.93 0.92 -2.15
CA ALA A 30 -43.61 0.93 -0.72
C ALA A 30 -42.69 -0.23 -0.33
N ALA A 31 -42.95 -1.44 -0.84
CA ALA A 31 -42.10 -2.61 -0.62
C ALA A 31 -40.71 -2.43 -1.24
N LEU A 32 -40.64 -1.86 -2.45
CA LEU A 32 -39.37 -1.56 -3.11
C LEU A 32 -38.57 -0.51 -2.33
N LEU A 33 -39.21 0.57 -1.86
CA LEU A 33 -38.56 1.58 -1.03
C LEU A 33 -38.04 0.99 0.28
N ALA A 34 -38.84 0.15 0.95
CA ALA A 34 -38.41 -0.54 2.16
C ALA A 34 -37.23 -1.49 1.91
N TYR A 35 -37.26 -2.23 0.80
CA TYR A 35 -36.17 -3.12 0.38
C TYR A 35 -34.89 -2.33 0.10
N PHE A 36 -34.95 -1.27 -0.70
CA PHE A 36 -33.77 -0.47 -1.04
C PHE A 36 -33.21 0.27 0.18
N TRP A 37 -34.08 0.78 1.05
CA TRP A 37 -33.67 1.38 2.32
C TRP A 37 -32.93 0.37 3.20
N TYR A 38 -33.49 -0.83 3.37
CA TYR A 38 -32.86 -1.89 4.15
C TYR A 38 -31.54 -2.34 3.53
N ALA A 39 -31.49 -2.52 2.20
CA ALA A 39 -30.29 -2.92 1.49
C ALA A 39 -29.17 -1.88 1.63
N ALA A 40 -29.50 -0.59 1.51
CA ALA A 40 -28.55 0.50 1.72
C ALA A 40 -28.03 0.53 3.17
N TRP A 41 -28.93 0.56 4.15
CA TRP A 41 -28.55 0.55 5.55
C TRP A 41 -27.69 -0.66 5.94
N HIS A 42 -28.03 -1.85 5.43
CA HIS A 42 -27.29 -3.07 5.71
C HIS A 42 -25.91 -3.07 5.03
N ALA A 43 -25.82 -2.56 3.79
CA ALA A 43 -24.55 -2.42 3.09
C ALA A 43 -23.61 -1.48 3.85
N ASP A 44 -24.09 -0.30 4.24
CA ASP A 44 -23.31 0.69 5.00
C ASP A 44 -22.78 0.10 6.31
N ARG A 45 -23.65 -0.55 7.09
CA ARG A 45 -23.27 -1.20 8.35
C ARG A 45 -22.21 -2.30 8.17
N VAL A 46 -22.31 -3.09 7.11
CA VAL A 46 -21.32 -4.15 6.83
C VAL A 46 -20.00 -3.56 6.34
N ASN A 47 -20.06 -2.51 5.52
CA ASN A 47 -18.86 -1.83 5.02
C ASN A 47 -18.10 -1.16 6.16
N GLU A 48 -18.80 -0.47 7.07
CA GLU A 48 -18.21 0.12 8.28
C GLU A 48 -17.48 -0.94 9.12
N GLN A 49 -18.13 -2.08 9.41
CA GLN A 49 -17.50 -3.18 10.15
C GLN A 49 -16.26 -3.75 9.46
N ARG A 50 -16.29 -3.86 8.13
CA ARG A 50 -15.16 -4.36 7.33
C ARG A 50 -14.02 -3.36 7.30
N GLU A 51 -14.32 -2.07 7.19
CA GLU A 51 -13.32 -1.01 7.28
C GLU A 51 -12.66 -1.00 8.67
N GLU A 52 -13.43 -1.07 9.75
CA GLU A 52 -12.89 -1.16 11.12
C GLU A 52 -11.97 -2.37 11.29
N ALA A 53 -12.39 -3.53 10.81
CA ALA A 53 -11.58 -4.75 10.82
C ALA A 53 -10.30 -4.61 9.97
N ALA A 54 -10.38 -3.95 8.81
CA ALA A 54 -9.24 -3.66 7.95
C ALA A 54 -8.25 -2.70 8.64
N VAL A 55 -8.73 -1.63 9.29
CA VAL A 55 -7.89 -0.72 10.09
C VAL A 55 -7.21 -1.46 11.25
N ALA A 56 -7.95 -2.31 11.96
CA ALA A 56 -7.39 -3.13 13.04
C ALA A 56 -6.32 -4.10 12.51
N SER A 57 -6.56 -4.74 11.36
CA SER A 57 -5.60 -5.59 10.65
C SER A 57 -4.33 -4.82 10.29
N VAL A 58 -4.46 -3.64 9.69
CA VAL A 58 -3.33 -2.75 9.34
C VAL A 58 -2.49 -2.39 10.56
N ARG A 59 -3.14 -1.99 11.66
CA ARG A 59 -2.44 -1.69 12.93
C ARG A 59 -1.74 -2.92 13.51
N ALA A 60 -2.34 -4.10 13.40
CA ALA A 60 -1.75 -5.36 13.85
C ALA A 60 -0.55 -5.78 12.98
N GLN A 61 -0.60 -5.54 11.67
CA GLN A 61 0.54 -5.75 10.77
C GLN A 61 1.71 -4.82 11.13
N ALA A 62 1.45 -3.52 11.31
CA ALA A 62 2.46 -2.58 11.76
C ALA A 62 3.04 -2.97 13.13
N ARG A 63 2.20 -3.53 14.02
CA ARG A 63 2.59 -4.14 15.30
C ARG A 63 3.64 -5.21 15.14
N ARG A 64 3.27 -6.27 14.40
CA ARG A 64 4.14 -7.41 14.13
C ARG A 64 5.43 -7.01 13.44
N ALA A 65 5.37 -6.21 12.38
CA ALA A 65 6.55 -5.77 11.63
C ALA A 65 7.59 -5.09 12.52
N SER A 66 7.17 -4.16 13.38
CA SER A 66 8.06 -3.46 14.32
C SER A 66 8.64 -4.38 15.38
N ASP A 67 7.82 -5.23 16.01
CA ASP A 67 8.27 -6.15 17.06
C ASP A 67 9.22 -7.21 16.49
N ASP A 68 8.91 -7.75 15.31
CA ASP A 68 9.77 -8.67 14.55
C ASP A 68 11.09 -8.01 14.16
N THR A 69 11.05 -6.76 13.69
CA THR A 69 12.26 -5.99 13.36
C THR A 69 13.15 -5.82 14.59
N ALA A 70 12.59 -5.41 15.74
CA ALA A 70 13.36 -5.23 16.97
C ALA A 70 14.03 -6.53 17.44
N ARG A 71 13.30 -7.65 17.35
CA ARG A 71 13.86 -8.99 17.62
C ARG A 71 14.99 -9.34 16.66
N ALA A 72 14.78 -9.14 15.35
CA ALA A 72 15.77 -9.43 14.33
C ALA A 72 17.04 -8.57 14.48
N LEU A 73 16.88 -7.27 14.79
CA LEU A 73 18.00 -6.36 15.08
C LEU A 73 18.79 -6.82 16.30
N SER A 74 18.10 -7.30 17.35
CA SER A 74 18.75 -7.83 18.56
C SER A 74 19.52 -9.13 18.28
N ALA A 75 19.02 -9.97 17.38
CA ALA A 75 19.65 -11.23 16.98
C ALA A 75 20.79 -11.06 15.95
N THR A 76 20.82 -9.95 15.20
CA THR A 76 21.80 -9.75 14.12
C THR A 76 23.23 -9.54 14.66
N HIS A 77 23.38 -9.05 15.90
CA HIS A 77 24.66 -8.72 16.55
C HIS A 77 25.62 -7.81 15.76
N SER A 78 25.18 -7.26 14.62
CA SER A 78 25.95 -6.34 13.78
C SER A 78 25.77 -4.90 14.26
N THR A 79 26.83 -4.11 14.09
CA THR A 79 26.79 -2.65 14.23
C THR A 79 26.97 -1.94 12.90
N ALA A 80 27.11 -2.68 11.80
CA ALA A 80 27.29 -2.11 10.47
C ALA A 80 25.95 -1.47 10.01
N PRO A 81 25.93 -0.16 9.68
CA PRO A 81 24.70 0.53 9.31
C PRO A 81 23.93 -0.14 8.17
N ASP A 82 24.61 -0.60 7.11
CA ASP A 82 23.96 -1.28 5.98
C ASP A 82 23.28 -2.59 6.38
N ALA A 83 23.88 -3.34 7.30
CA ALA A 83 23.27 -4.57 7.82
C ALA A 83 21.99 -4.26 8.62
N LEU A 84 22.03 -3.21 9.45
CA LEU A 84 20.87 -2.78 10.24
C LEU A 84 19.74 -2.23 9.37
N VAL A 85 20.07 -1.38 8.39
CA VAL A 85 19.12 -0.87 7.38
C VAL A 85 18.50 -2.03 6.60
N GLY A 86 19.30 -3.02 6.18
CA GLY A 86 18.82 -4.20 5.48
C GLY A 86 17.84 -5.05 6.31
N VAL A 87 18.09 -5.20 7.62
CA VAL A 87 17.16 -5.89 8.54
C VAL A 87 15.86 -5.11 8.69
N ILE A 88 15.94 -3.80 8.91
CA ILE A 88 14.76 -2.93 9.03
C ILE A 88 13.92 -3.01 7.76
N TRP A 89 14.55 -2.86 6.60
CA TRP A 89 13.88 -2.95 5.30
C TRP A 89 13.20 -4.31 5.07
N ARG A 90 13.85 -5.42 5.44
CA ARG A 90 13.29 -6.77 5.25
C ARG A 90 11.95 -6.97 5.95
N HIS A 91 11.77 -6.37 7.12
CA HIS A 91 10.58 -6.56 7.95
C HIS A 91 9.53 -5.45 7.79
N THR A 92 9.95 -4.25 7.41
CA THR A 92 9.05 -3.08 7.29
C THR A 92 8.72 -2.73 5.84
N HIS A 93 9.55 -3.16 4.89
CA HIS A 93 9.54 -2.73 3.49
C HIS A 93 9.56 -1.21 3.30
N ALA A 94 10.05 -0.47 4.30
CA ALA A 94 10.14 0.99 4.25
C ALA A 94 11.08 1.44 3.12
N PRO A 95 10.61 2.23 2.13
CA PRO A 95 11.46 2.70 1.05
C PRO A 95 12.48 3.76 1.48
N VAL A 96 12.32 4.31 2.68
CA VAL A 96 13.23 5.31 3.25
C VAL A 96 13.47 4.95 4.71
N ILE A 97 14.74 4.84 5.08
CA ILE A 97 15.18 4.54 6.44
C ILE A 97 16.23 5.59 6.81
N ALA A 98 15.84 6.52 7.67
CA ALA A 98 16.74 7.55 8.18
C ALA A 98 17.53 7.02 9.37
N TYR A 99 18.79 7.42 9.48
CA TYR A 99 19.63 7.17 10.65
C TYR A 99 19.98 8.49 11.32
N ASP A 100 19.68 8.59 12.61
CA ASP A 100 20.09 9.69 13.47
C ASP A 100 21.33 9.25 14.27
N PRO A 101 22.53 9.76 13.95
CA PRO A 101 23.76 9.39 14.62
C PRO A 101 23.87 9.93 16.04
N GLU A 102 23.18 11.03 16.37
CA GLU A 102 23.25 11.64 17.71
C GLU A 102 22.57 10.76 18.75
N HIS A 103 21.42 10.18 18.36
CA HIS A 103 20.63 9.32 19.22
C HIS A 103 20.83 7.82 18.92
N GLY A 104 21.58 7.49 17.88
CA GLY A 104 21.78 6.10 17.43
C GLY A 104 20.46 5.42 17.05
N THR A 105 19.53 6.17 16.44
CA THR A 105 18.19 5.68 16.12
C THR A 105 17.98 5.53 14.62
N TYR A 106 17.21 4.52 14.24
CA TYR A 106 16.75 4.34 12.88
C TYR A 106 15.25 4.62 12.79
N THR A 107 14.85 5.43 11.83
CA THR A 107 13.44 5.76 11.59
C THR A 107 13.03 5.28 10.21
N ALA A 108 12.08 4.34 10.18
CA ALA A 108 11.52 3.77 8.97
C ALA A 108 10.07 4.23 8.82
N THR A 109 9.74 4.85 7.68
CA THR A 109 8.36 5.27 7.37
C THR A 109 7.80 4.38 6.27
N ALA A 110 6.73 3.66 6.58
CA ALA A 110 6.15 2.66 5.69
C ALA A 110 4.62 2.69 5.70
N PRO A 111 3.97 2.54 4.52
CA PRO A 111 2.56 2.26 4.46
C PRO A 111 2.27 0.79 4.79
N PHE A 112 1.19 0.55 5.53
CA PHE A 112 0.63 -0.78 5.77
C PHE A 112 -0.80 -0.81 5.26
N SER A 113 -1.19 -1.91 4.62
CA SER A 113 -2.49 -2.01 3.96
C SER A 113 -3.20 -3.32 4.23
N SER A 114 -4.53 -3.30 4.13
CA SER A 114 -5.38 -4.48 4.15
C SER A 114 -6.48 -4.30 3.11
N ASP A 115 -6.64 -5.29 2.25
CA ASP A 115 -7.73 -5.33 1.29
C ASP A 115 -8.99 -5.91 1.96
N HIS A 116 -10.16 -5.41 1.59
CA HIS A 116 -11.46 -5.90 2.02
C HIS A 116 -12.51 -5.63 0.93
N ASP A 117 -13.57 -6.43 0.87
CA ASP A 117 -14.63 -6.21 -0.11
C ASP A 117 -15.69 -5.26 0.44
N GLU A 118 -16.11 -4.29 -0.36
CA GLU A 118 -17.31 -3.48 -0.07
C GLU A 118 -18.56 -4.12 -0.67
N LYS A 119 -19.68 -4.06 0.06
CA LYS A 119 -21.01 -4.39 -0.45
C LYS A 119 -21.63 -3.15 -1.11
N GLY A 120 -22.03 -3.30 -2.38
CA GLY A 120 -22.82 -2.31 -3.11
C GLY A 120 -24.32 -2.62 -3.07
N VAL A 121 -25.16 -1.58 -3.18
CA VAL A 121 -26.63 -1.70 -3.11
C VAL A 121 -27.26 -2.00 -4.47
N LEU A 122 -26.68 -1.49 -5.57
CA LEU A 122 -27.24 -1.59 -6.92
C LEU A 122 -26.19 -1.71 -8.03
N LEU A 123 -25.08 -0.95 -7.94
CA LEU A 123 -23.92 -1.00 -8.84
C LEU A 123 -22.69 -0.56 -8.04
N ALA A 124 -21.51 -1.09 -8.40
CA ALA A 124 -20.23 -0.93 -7.70
C ALA A 124 -20.17 -1.59 -6.31
N ALA A 125 -19.71 -2.84 -6.31
CA ALA A 125 -19.18 -3.57 -5.17
C ALA A 125 -17.79 -4.06 -5.59
N GLY A 126 -16.81 -4.14 -4.69
CA GLY A 126 -15.48 -4.56 -5.09
C GLY A 126 -14.44 -4.48 -4.00
N PRO A 127 -13.21 -4.92 -4.31
CA PRO A 127 -12.09 -4.86 -3.39
C PRO A 127 -11.68 -3.40 -3.17
N VAL A 128 -11.63 -3.01 -1.91
CA VAL A 128 -11.12 -1.72 -1.44
C VAL A 128 -9.92 -1.96 -0.53
N ARG A 129 -8.93 -1.09 -0.65
CA ARG A 129 -7.70 -1.14 0.11
C ARG A 129 -7.70 -0.08 1.19
N THR A 130 -7.70 -0.49 2.45
CA THR A 130 -7.42 0.41 3.57
C THR A 130 -5.92 0.49 3.77
N GLU A 131 -5.35 1.68 3.66
CA GLU A 131 -3.93 1.93 3.90
C GLU A 131 -3.76 2.97 5.03
N ARG A 132 -2.72 2.79 5.86
CA ARG A 132 -2.30 3.75 6.89
C ARG A 132 -0.78 3.88 6.88
N CYS A 133 -0.30 5.08 7.17
CA CYS A 133 1.13 5.37 7.27
C CYS A 133 1.62 5.20 8.71
N PHE A 134 2.77 4.56 8.89
CA PHE A 134 3.42 4.44 10.20
C PHE A 134 4.87 4.87 10.13
N THR A 135 5.31 5.56 11.18
CA THR A 135 6.72 5.76 11.50
C THR A 135 7.12 4.74 12.56
N LEU A 136 8.15 3.95 12.27
CA LEU A 136 8.73 2.95 13.15
C LEU A 136 10.13 3.40 13.54
N THR A 137 10.36 3.62 14.84
CA THR A 137 11.65 4.10 15.36
C THR A 137 12.32 2.99 16.13
N PHE A 138 13.57 2.67 15.79
CA PHE A 138 14.36 1.62 16.41
C PHE A 138 15.57 2.24 17.10
N ALA A 139 15.72 2.00 18.40
CA ALA A 139 16.83 2.51 19.20
C ALA A 139 17.54 1.37 19.92
N ARG A 140 18.86 1.47 20.04
CA ARG A 140 19.66 0.47 20.78
C ARG A 140 19.71 0.86 22.26
N LYS A 141 19.39 -0.06 23.17
CA LYS A 141 19.60 0.16 24.60
C LYS A 141 21.10 0.20 24.91
N ALA A 142 21.49 1.06 25.86
CA ALA A 142 22.87 1.27 26.28
C ALA A 142 23.60 -0.03 26.71
N ALA A 143 22.88 -1.02 27.24
CA ALA A 143 23.38 -2.37 27.51
C ALA A 143 23.38 -3.26 26.24
N ALA A 144 24.07 -2.76 25.22
CA ALA A 144 24.71 -3.36 24.05
C ALA A 144 24.06 -4.45 23.16
N THR A 145 22.89 -5.05 23.41
CA THR A 145 22.34 -6.03 22.44
C THR A 145 20.83 -5.94 22.21
N THR A 146 20.10 -5.25 23.07
CA THR A 146 18.64 -5.18 22.94
C THR A 146 18.21 -3.91 22.22
N TRP A 147 17.34 -4.08 21.23
CA TRP A 147 16.69 -2.98 20.53
C TRP A 147 15.30 -2.72 21.07
N THR A 148 14.91 -1.45 21.14
CA THR A 148 13.54 -1.01 21.37
C THR A 148 12.92 -0.52 20.07
N ALA A 149 11.61 -0.72 19.95
CA ALA A 149 10.85 -0.16 18.85
C ALA A 149 9.69 0.69 19.37
N GLU A 150 9.52 1.84 18.75
CA GLU A 150 8.36 2.70 18.89
C GLU A 150 7.62 2.79 17.55
N ARG A 151 6.32 3.02 17.61
CA ARG A 151 5.46 3.11 16.43
C ARG A 151 4.46 4.24 16.62
N ALA A 152 4.38 5.11 15.63
CA ALA A 152 3.36 6.14 15.54
C ALA A 152 2.61 6.00 14.22
N GLU A 153 1.27 5.99 14.28
CA GLU A 153 0.44 6.20 13.11
C GLU A 153 0.56 7.67 12.67
N ARG A 154 0.65 7.90 11.37
CA ARG A 154 0.81 9.23 10.77
C ARG A 154 -0.22 9.42 9.66
N ASP A 155 -0.41 10.68 9.30
CA ASP A 155 -1.19 11.03 8.12
C ASP A 155 -0.58 10.43 6.85
N ASP A 156 -1.43 10.19 5.86
CA ASP A 156 -1.04 9.59 4.57
C ASP A 156 0.11 10.35 3.88
N SER A 157 0.14 11.67 4.05
CA SER A 157 1.17 12.56 3.51
C SER A 157 2.58 12.20 3.99
N ALA A 158 2.74 11.66 5.19
CA ALA A 158 4.05 11.27 5.73
C ALA A 158 4.70 10.13 4.94
N CYS A 159 3.90 9.27 4.29
CA CYS A 159 4.40 8.18 3.46
C CYS A 159 4.58 8.57 1.97
N ARG A 160 4.17 9.78 1.57
CA ARG A 160 4.17 10.22 0.17
C ARG A 160 5.57 10.13 -0.46
N SER A 161 6.58 10.70 0.17
CA SER A 161 7.97 10.64 -0.32
C SER A 161 8.49 9.21 -0.41
N GLY A 162 8.13 8.37 0.55
CA GLY A 162 8.47 6.94 0.55
C GLY A 162 7.84 6.21 -0.63
N ARG A 163 6.57 6.48 -0.97
CA ARG A 163 5.90 5.88 -2.13
C ARG A 163 6.57 6.28 -3.45
N VAL A 164 6.93 7.56 -3.61
CA VAL A 164 7.62 8.04 -4.84
C VAL A 164 8.98 7.36 -4.97
N ILE A 165 9.80 7.36 -3.91
CA ILE A 165 11.09 6.65 -3.92
C ILE A 165 10.90 5.15 -4.19
N GLY A 166 9.91 4.50 -3.59
CA GLY A 166 9.63 3.08 -3.82
C GLY A 166 9.21 2.78 -5.27
N PHE A 167 8.43 3.67 -5.88
CA PHE A 167 8.08 3.60 -7.30
C PHE A 167 9.34 3.75 -8.17
N ASP A 168 10.17 4.74 -7.88
CA ASP A 168 11.40 5.01 -8.63
C ASP A 168 12.41 3.87 -8.50
N VAL A 169 12.52 3.24 -7.34
CA VAL A 169 13.35 2.05 -7.12
C VAL A 169 12.81 0.87 -7.94
N THR A 170 11.49 0.68 -7.98
CA THR A 170 10.86 -0.37 -8.80
C THR A 170 11.12 -0.15 -10.29
N LEU A 171 11.05 1.10 -10.75
CA LEU A 171 11.38 1.47 -12.13
C LEU A 171 12.87 1.26 -12.42
N ALA A 172 13.75 1.67 -11.51
CA ALA A 172 15.19 1.46 -11.61
C ALA A 172 15.54 -0.03 -11.70
N ARG A 173 14.91 -0.91 -10.89
CA ARG A 173 15.10 -2.37 -10.98
C ARG A 173 14.78 -2.89 -12.38
N LYS A 174 13.63 -2.48 -12.94
CA LYS A 174 13.22 -2.89 -14.30
C LYS A 174 14.19 -2.42 -15.36
N ARG A 175 14.66 -1.17 -15.27
CA ARG A 175 15.63 -0.60 -16.21
C ARG A 175 16.99 -1.29 -16.11
N LEU A 176 17.53 -1.46 -14.91
CA LEU A 176 18.83 -2.13 -14.71
C LEU A 176 18.79 -3.61 -15.12
N ALA A 177 17.63 -4.26 -15.06
CA ALA A 177 17.46 -5.62 -15.57
C ALA A 177 17.69 -5.71 -17.10
N THR A 178 17.46 -4.64 -17.86
CA THR A 178 17.69 -4.59 -19.31
C THR A 178 19.09 -4.09 -19.69
N MET A 179 19.93 -3.77 -18.70
CA MET A 179 21.28 -3.27 -18.94
C MET A 179 22.13 -4.34 -19.64
N ALA A 180 23.04 -3.93 -20.53
CA ALA A 180 23.99 -4.86 -21.15
C ALA A 180 24.93 -5.50 -20.12
N ASP A 181 25.79 -6.42 -20.58
CA ASP A 181 26.76 -7.10 -19.72
C ASP A 181 27.78 -6.16 -19.06
N ARG A 182 28.03 -4.97 -19.62
CA ARG A 182 29.04 -4.06 -19.07
C ARG A 182 28.51 -3.33 -17.85
N VAL A 183 29.22 -3.49 -16.72
CA VAL A 183 28.87 -2.84 -15.45
C VAL A 183 29.81 -1.69 -15.29
N THR A 184 29.30 -0.52 -15.65
CA THR A 184 30.02 0.74 -15.51
C THR A 184 29.05 1.79 -15.00
N PRO A 185 29.52 2.79 -14.22
CA PRO A 185 28.65 3.88 -13.77
C PRO A 185 27.99 4.63 -14.93
N ALA A 186 28.70 4.78 -16.06
CA ALA A 186 28.18 5.44 -17.25
C ALA A 186 27.02 4.67 -17.89
N GLU A 187 27.14 3.34 -18.01
CA GLU A 187 26.08 2.51 -18.56
C GLU A 187 24.85 2.47 -17.63
N ALA A 188 25.08 2.30 -16.32
CA ALA A 188 23.99 2.35 -15.34
C ALA A 188 23.27 3.72 -15.37
N THR A 189 24.01 4.82 -15.50
CA THR A 189 23.43 6.17 -15.63
C THR A 189 22.59 6.30 -16.88
N ARG A 190 23.09 5.83 -18.03
CA ARG A 190 22.36 5.85 -19.31
C ARG A 190 21.05 5.07 -19.25
N VAL A 191 21.08 3.90 -18.62
CA VAL A 191 19.90 3.04 -18.48
C VAL A 191 18.88 3.63 -17.51
N LEU A 192 19.34 4.22 -16.41
CA LEU A 192 18.47 4.84 -15.41
C LEU A 192 17.90 6.19 -15.87
N ASP A 193 18.64 6.94 -16.65
CA ASP A 193 18.26 8.25 -17.17
C ASP A 193 18.55 8.39 -18.68
N PRO A 194 17.75 7.73 -19.55
CA PRO A 194 17.96 7.79 -21.00
C PRO A 194 17.79 9.18 -21.60
N ALA A 195 17.02 10.04 -20.93
CA ALA A 195 16.72 11.40 -21.37
C ALA A 195 17.65 12.46 -20.76
N HIS A 196 18.67 12.05 -19.99
CA HIS A 196 19.63 12.92 -19.32
C HIS A 196 19.00 14.04 -18.47
N ARG A 197 17.88 13.74 -17.81
CA ARG A 197 17.12 14.70 -16.97
C ARG A 197 17.65 14.81 -15.53
N GLN A 198 18.62 13.98 -15.13
CA GLN A 198 19.33 13.97 -13.84
C GLN A 198 18.46 13.91 -12.57
N ARG A 199 17.19 13.53 -12.70
CA ARG A 199 16.29 13.19 -11.60
C ARG A 199 15.44 11.99 -12.01
N PRO A 200 15.21 11.00 -11.12
CA PRO A 200 15.50 10.96 -9.68
C PRO A 200 16.81 10.23 -9.28
N TYR A 201 17.61 9.75 -10.24
CA TYR A 201 18.75 8.86 -9.98
C TYR A 201 20.12 9.54 -10.06
N SER A 202 21.01 9.19 -9.15
CA SER A 202 22.44 9.50 -9.24
C SER A 202 23.25 8.23 -8.95
N VAL A 203 23.88 7.67 -9.98
CA VAL A 203 24.75 6.48 -9.82
C VAL A 203 26.03 6.89 -9.13
N ARG A 204 26.38 6.18 -8.05
CA ARG A 204 27.54 6.47 -7.22
C ARG A 204 28.65 5.45 -7.43
N LYS A 205 28.26 4.18 -7.52
CA LYS A 205 29.19 3.06 -7.72
C LYS A 205 28.55 2.02 -8.63
N ALA A 206 29.35 1.37 -9.46
CA ALA A 206 28.94 0.18 -10.19
C ALA A 206 30.15 -0.74 -10.25
N GLU A 207 30.05 -1.92 -9.65
CA GLU A 207 31.14 -2.86 -9.54
C GLU A 207 30.66 -4.30 -9.68
N ARG A 208 31.61 -5.18 -9.95
CA ARG A 208 31.37 -6.62 -9.95
C ARG A 208 31.77 -7.20 -8.60
N SER A 209 30.86 -7.98 -8.01
CA SER A 209 31.08 -8.71 -6.77
C SER A 209 30.80 -10.20 -7.02
N GLY A 210 31.85 -10.97 -7.27
CA GLY A 210 31.73 -12.38 -7.69
C GLY A 210 30.93 -12.51 -8.99
N ASP A 211 29.86 -13.31 -8.94
CA ASP A 211 28.94 -13.57 -10.06
C ASP A 211 27.79 -12.55 -10.16
N ALA A 212 27.82 -11.51 -9.33
CA ALA A 212 26.81 -10.46 -9.29
C ALA A 212 27.39 -9.09 -9.64
N ASP A 213 26.54 -8.27 -10.24
CA ASP A 213 26.80 -6.86 -10.49
C ASP A 213 26.09 -6.04 -9.42
N VAL A 214 26.82 -5.17 -8.71
CA VAL A 214 26.28 -4.32 -7.65
C VAL A 214 26.38 -2.86 -8.08
N ILE A 215 25.24 -2.19 -8.13
CA ILE A 215 25.12 -0.80 -8.58
C ILE A 215 24.51 0.00 -7.44
N THR A 216 25.29 0.93 -6.88
CA THR A 216 24.85 1.82 -5.80
C THR A 216 24.33 3.12 -6.40
N VAL A 217 23.06 3.42 -6.12
CA VAL A 217 22.36 4.58 -6.66
C VAL A 217 21.76 5.39 -5.51
N LEU A 218 22.01 6.68 -5.53
CA LEU A 218 21.29 7.64 -4.70
C LEU A 218 19.99 8.01 -5.41
N VAL A 219 18.86 7.67 -4.79
CA VAL A 219 17.53 8.09 -5.25
C VAL A 219 17.15 9.33 -4.47
N ARG A 220 16.79 10.40 -5.17
CA ARG A 220 16.39 11.67 -4.55
C ARG A 220 15.01 12.08 -5.02
N GLU A 221 14.22 12.55 -4.07
CA GLU A 221 12.92 13.12 -4.33
C GLU A 221 12.75 14.42 -3.54
N SER A 222 11.91 15.33 -4.02
CA SER A 222 11.48 16.50 -3.27
C SER A 222 9.97 16.60 -3.32
N VAL A 223 9.33 16.28 -2.20
CA VAL A 223 7.89 16.36 -2.04
C VAL A 223 7.59 17.52 -1.12
N ASP A 224 6.72 18.44 -1.55
CA ASP A 224 6.29 19.60 -0.77
C ASP A 224 7.47 20.46 -0.24
N GLY A 225 8.58 20.50 -1.01
CA GLY A 225 9.79 21.27 -0.68
C GLY A 225 10.79 20.56 0.25
N ALA A 226 10.42 19.43 0.84
CA ALA A 226 11.32 18.62 1.67
C ALA A 226 12.09 17.61 0.81
N ALA A 227 13.41 17.76 0.74
CA ALA A 227 14.27 16.81 0.06
C ALA A 227 14.40 15.52 0.87
N VAL A 228 14.09 14.38 0.23
CA VAL A 228 14.28 13.04 0.79
C VAL A 228 15.23 12.27 -0.12
N GLN A 229 16.17 11.57 0.48
CA GLN A 229 17.16 10.79 -0.26
C GLN A 229 17.40 9.45 0.41
N GLN A 230 17.62 8.43 -0.41
CA GLN A 230 17.93 7.08 0.05
C GLN A 230 18.93 6.44 -0.92
N CYS A 231 19.99 5.86 -0.36
CA CYS A 231 20.93 5.04 -1.11
C CYS A 231 20.37 3.62 -1.27
N TYR A 232 20.51 3.07 -2.46
CA TYR A 232 20.10 1.70 -2.79
C TYR A 232 21.22 0.95 -3.47
N ALA A 233 21.46 -0.28 -3.03
CA ALA A 233 22.28 -1.25 -3.72
C ALA A 233 21.39 -2.14 -4.61
N PHE A 234 21.56 -2.03 -5.92
CA PHE A 234 20.90 -2.87 -6.90
C PHE A 234 21.82 -4.03 -7.25
N THR A 235 21.36 -5.27 -7.04
CA THR A 235 22.16 -6.46 -7.32
C THR A 235 21.54 -7.26 -8.45
N ARG A 236 22.34 -7.58 -9.48
CA ARG A 236 21.95 -8.38 -10.64
C ARG A 236 22.85 -9.60 -10.74
N ASP A 237 22.28 -10.79 -10.68
CA ASP A 237 23.03 -12.04 -10.87
C ASP A 237 23.25 -12.31 -12.36
N ARG A 238 24.47 -12.69 -12.76
CA ARG A 238 24.83 -12.92 -14.17
C ARG A 238 24.55 -14.35 -14.65
N GLY A 239 24.32 -15.28 -13.72
CA GLY A 239 24.13 -16.71 -14.02
C GLY A 239 22.74 -17.09 -14.53
N ALA A 240 21.77 -16.18 -14.49
CA ALA A 240 20.44 -16.40 -15.05
C ALA A 240 20.12 -15.29 -16.04
N ALA A 241 19.85 -15.68 -17.30
CA ALA A 241 19.53 -14.77 -18.41
C ALA A 241 18.28 -13.89 -18.16
N ALA A 242 17.56 -14.11 -17.05
CA ALA A 242 16.44 -13.32 -16.58
C ALA A 242 16.46 -13.12 -15.04
N ALA A 243 17.64 -13.10 -14.40
CA ALA A 243 17.72 -12.92 -12.95
C ALA A 243 17.06 -11.61 -12.52
N PRO A 244 16.11 -11.63 -11.57
CA PRO A 244 15.48 -10.41 -11.10
C PRO A 244 16.52 -9.55 -10.38
N VAL A 245 16.65 -8.28 -10.80
CA VAL A 245 17.44 -7.30 -10.06
C VAL A 245 16.80 -7.10 -8.69
N THR A 246 17.57 -7.27 -7.62
CA THR A 246 17.16 -6.93 -6.25
C THR A 246 17.56 -5.48 -5.96
N ALA A 247 16.84 -4.83 -5.04
CA ALA A 247 17.19 -3.50 -4.57
C ALA A 247 17.02 -3.46 -3.05
N VAL A 248 18.08 -3.10 -2.34
CA VAL A 248 18.10 -3.02 -0.88
C VAL A 248 18.59 -1.63 -0.49
N PRO A 249 17.89 -0.92 0.40
CA PRO A 249 18.40 0.35 0.91
C PRO A 249 19.68 0.11 1.71
N VAL A 250 20.63 1.02 1.57
CA VAL A 250 21.90 1.04 2.29
C VAL A 250 22.06 2.40 2.97
N ALA A 251 22.81 2.45 4.06
CA ALA A 251 23.02 3.68 4.82
C ALA A 251 23.88 4.68 4.04
N THR A 252 24.83 4.18 3.24
CA THR A 252 25.76 5.01 2.46
C THR A 252 25.76 4.67 0.99
N CYS A 253 25.93 5.71 0.19
CA CYS A 253 26.42 5.64 -1.17
C CYS A 253 27.93 5.96 -1.16
#